data_AF-A0A9W4MYJ9-F1
#
_entry.id   AF-A0A9W4MYJ9-F1
#
_cell.length_a   1.000
_cell.length_b   1.000
_cell.length_c   1.000
_cell.angle_alpha   90.00
_cell.angle_beta   90.00
_cell.angle_gamma   90.00
#
_symmetry.space_group_name_H-M   'P 1'
#
loop_
_entity.id
_entity.type
_entity.pdbx_description
1 polymer ?
#
loop_
_entity_poly.entity_id
_entity_poly.type
_entity_poly.pdbx_seq_one_letter_code
_entity_poly.pdbx_strand_id
1 'polypeptide(L)'
;MTSSRNCLSSMLQFSPSPPTHPIHATMFRFSKTLDPITLFHSPSIQASTRTLNLLKQASATASEGATEDQASDHSRHAKQQRGEFELEVTTSPPTLDQLRSILDYVSPTSGVGGQGEKMTYGVAELVKGARDAEDALKKFKENNENFTRPVTVDWTNGRAVVGDHESEILRMVRQLPAN
;
A
#
# COMPACT_ATOMS: atom_id res chain seq x y z
N MET A 1 83.54 -32.64 34.55
CA MET A 1 82.56 -32.32 33.50
C MET A 1 81.27 -31.86 34.16
N THR A 2 80.91 -30.60 33.90
CA THR A 2 79.60 -29.93 34.06
C THR A 2 78.45 -30.83 33.53
N SER A 3 77.19 -30.80 33.94
CA SER A 3 76.24 -29.75 34.35
C SER A 3 74.93 -30.49 34.73
N SER A 4 74.24 -30.18 35.84
CA SER A 4 73.04 -29.29 35.87
C SER A 4 71.76 -29.94 35.31
N ARG A 5 70.54 -29.81 35.83
CA ARG A 5 69.87 -29.27 37.05
C ARG A 5 68.39 -29.63 36.89
N ASN A 6 67.69 -29.80 38.00
CA ASN A 6 66.23 -29.88 38.09
C ASN A 6 65.52 -28.53 37.85
N CYS A 7 64.20 -28.63 37.61
CA CYS A 7 63.13 -27.63 37.77
C CYS A 7 63.02 -26.49 36.75
N LEU A 8 61.86 -26.41 36.08
CA LEU A 8 60.77 -25.43 36.32
C LEU A 8 59.65 -25.75 35.30
N SER A 9 58.44 -26.10 35.75
CA SER A 9 57.31 -25.18 35.86
C SER A 9 57.00 -24.42 34.56
N SER A 10 55.99 -24.87 33.81
CA SER A 10 55.22 -23.97 32.94
C SER A 10 53.82 -24.54 32.69
N MET A 11 52.94 -24.20 33.63
CA MET A 11 51.50 -24.18 33.50
C MET A 11 51.15 -23.12 32.44
N LEU A 12 50.69 -23.52 31.26
CA LEU A 12 50.21 -22.59 30.23
C LEU A 12 48.73 -22.87 29.95
N GLN A 13 47.92 -22.07 30.65
CA GLN A 13 46.74 -21.36 30.18
C GLN A 13 45.91 -22.04 29.07
N PHE A 14 44.81 -22.66 29.49
CA PHE A 14 43.61 -22.84 28.69
C PHE A 14 43.02 -21.46 28.37
N SER A 15 42.92 -21.10 27.09
CA SER A 15 42.14 -19.95 26.61
C SER A 15 41.01 -20.46 25.71
N PRO A 16 39.73 -20.41 26.13
CA PRO A 16 38.63 -20.75 25.25
C PRO A 16 38.34 -19.58 24.31
N SER A 17 38.43 -19.83 23.00
CA SER A 17 37.92 -18.94 21.95
C SER A 17 36.38 -18.81 22.05
N PRO A 18 35.80 -17.61 22.00
CA PRO A 18 34.35 -17.45 22.02
C PRO A 18 33.71 -17.89 20.69
N PRO A 19 32.55 -18.57 20.73
CA PRO A 19 31.78 -18.89 19.53
C PRO A 19 31.15 -17.63 18.93
N THR A 20 31.56 -17.28 17.71
CA THR A 20 30.89 -16.31 16.86
C THR A 20 29.49 -16.82 16.50
N HIS A 21 28.48 -16.36 17.25
CA HIS A 21 27.09 -16.51 16.84
C HIS A 21 26.83 -15.50 15.71
N PRO A 22 26.29 -15.90 14.55
CA PRO A 22 25.69 -14.94 13.65
C PRO A 22 24.52 -14.30 14.38
N ILE A 23 24.67 -13.02 14.70
CA ILE A 23 23.59 -12.18 15.21
C ILE A 23 22.52 -12.24 14.12
N HIS A 24 21.41 -12.92 14.39
CA HIS A 24 20.21 -12.82 13.57
C HIS A 24 19.86 -11.33 13.54
N ALA A 25 20.14 -10.68 12.42
CA ALA A 25 19.67 -9.34 12.17
C ALA A 25 18.14 -9.45 12.03
N THR A 26 17.43 -9.36 13.16
CA THR A 26 16.04 -8.93 13.16
C THR A 26 16.07 -7.51 12.63
N MET A 27 15.94 -7.38 11.30
CA MET A 27 15.62 -6.10 10.69
C MET A 27 14.25 -5.72 11.24
N PHE A 28 14.26 -4.90 12.28
CA PHE A 28 13.15 -3.99 12.55
C PHE A 28 13.06 -3.09 11.33
N ARG A 29 12.26 -3.53 10.36
CA ARG A 29 11.86 -2.75 9.20
C ARG A 29 11.15 -1.52 9.78
N PHE A 30 11.79 -0.37 9.66
CA PHE A 30 11.20 0.93 9.94
C PHE A 30 9.79 0.95 9.39
N SER A 31 8.80 1.26 10.22
CA SER A 31 7.42 1.51 9.85
C SER A 31 7.36 2.72 8.92
N LYS A 32 7.69 2.50 7.64
CA LYS A 32 7.20 3.35 6.56
C LYS A 32 5.68 3.36 6.74
N THR A 33 5.11 4.54 6.87
CA THR A 33 3.66 4.74 6.78
C THR A 33 3.27 4.28 5.38
N LEU A 34 2.84 3.02 5.27
CA LEU A 34 2.35 2.49 4.01
C LEU A 34 1.14 3.34 3.63
N ASP A 35 1.07 3.71 2.36
CA ASP A 35 -0.09 4.45 1.90
C ASP A 35 -1.32 3.54 1.97
N PRO A 36 -2.35 3.85 2.78
CA PRO A 36 -3.51 3.00 2.86
C PRO A 36 -4.37 3.16 1.60
N ILE A 37 -4.64 2.04 0.94
CA ILE A 37 -5.61 1.93 -0.15
C ILE A 37 -6.75 1.05 0.32
N THR A 38 -7.94 1.64 0.44
CA THR A 38 -9.14 0.90 0.83
C THR A 38 -9.94 0.50 -0.41
N LEU A 39 -10.23 -0.79 -0.54
CA LEU A 39 -11.13 -1.35 -1.54
C LEU A 39 -12.48 -1.67 -0.91
N PHE A 40 -13.51 -0.93 -1.31
CA PHE A 40 -14.91 -1.24 -1.04
C PHE A 40 -15.40 -2.24 -2.07
N HIS A 41 -15.51 -3.50 -1.65
CA HIS A 41 -15.75 -4.63 -2.54
C HIS A 41 -17.09 -5.30 -2.19
N SER A 42 -17.67 -6.04 -3.13
CA SER A 42 -18.83 -6.90 -2.88
C SER A 42 -18.63 -8.27 -3.55
N PRO A 43 -18.66 -9.39 -2.80
CA PRO A 43 -18.48 -10.72 -3.37
C PRO A 43 -19.60 -11.13 -4.33
N SER A 44 -20.75 -10.44 -4.30
CA SER A 44 -21.84 -10.65 -5.25
C SER A 44 -21.54 -10.10 -6.66
N ILE A 45 -20.48 -9.31 -6.82
CA ILE A 45 -20.13 -8.63 -8.07
C ILE A 45 -18.81 -9.19 -8.61
N GLN A 46 -18.82 -9.76 -9.82
CA GLN A 46 -17.62 -10.35 -10.42
C GLN A 46 -16.50 -9.32 -10.66
N ALA A 47 -16.86 -8.10 -11.08
CA ALA A 47 -15.95 -6.97 -11.23
C ALA A 47 -15.17 -6.70 -9.93
N SER A 48 -15.84 -6.77 -8.78
CA SER A 48 -15.22 -6.56 -7.48
C SER A 48 -14.16 -7.61 -7.14
N THR A 49 -14.40 -8.88 -7.48
CA THR A 49 -13.44 -9.96 -7.26
C THR A 49 -12.20 -9.81 -8.14
N ARG A 50 -12.36 -9.31 -9.38
CA ARG A 50 -11.24 -9.02 -10.27
C ARG A 50 -10.36 -7.91 -9.71
N THR A 51 -10.95 -6.78 -9.33
CA THR A 51 -10.24 -5.65 -8.71
C THR A 51 -9.48 -6.07 -7.45
N LEU A 52 -10.11 -6.89 -6.59
CA LEU A 52 -9.47 -7.44 -5.40
C LEU A 52 -8.21 -8.26 -5.72
N ASN A 53 -8.30 -9.16 -6.69
CA ASN A 53 -7.16 -9.99 -7.10
C ASN A 53 -6.03 -9.14 -7.72
N LEU A 54 -6.40 -8.14 -8.54
CA LEU A 54 -5.45 -7.22 -9.14
C LEU A 54 -4.69 -6.40 -8.09
N LEU A 55 -5.40 -5.85 -7.10
CA LEU A 55 -4.77 -5.10 -6.00
C LEU A 55 -3.87 -5.98 -5.14
N LYS A 56 -4.27 -7.22 -4.84
CA LYS A 56 -3.45 -8.20 -4.10
C LYS A 56 -2.17 -8.57 -4.86
N GLN A 57 -2.29 -8.79 -6.16
CA GLN A 57 -1.13 -9.07 -7.00
C GLN A 57 -0.20 -7.86 -7.04
N ALA A 58 -0.76 -6.65 -7.20
CA ALA A 58 0.02 -5.43 -7.24
C ALA A 58 0.72 -5.13 -5.90
N SER A 59 0.08 -5.42 -4.76
CA SER A 59 0.71 -5.27 -3.44
C SER A 59 1.87 -6.27 -3.27
N ALA A 60 1.69 -7.52 -3.69
CA ALA A 60 2.76 -8.52 -3.64
C ALA A 60 3.96 -8.12 -4.52
N THR A 61 3.72 -7.67 -5.75
CA THR A 61 4.78 -7.18 -6.64
C THR A 61 5.50 -5.96 -6.07
N ALA A 62 4.78 -5.05 -5.41
CA ALA A 62 5.38 -3.87 -4.77
C ALA A 62 6.30 -4.25 -3.59
N SER A 63 5.93 -5.27 -2.81
CA SER A 63 6.78 -5.81 -1.73
C SER A 63 8.04 -6.52 -2.28
N GLU A 64 7.94 -7.24 -3.41
CA GLU A 64 9.06 -7.97 -4.03
C GLU A 64 10.09 -7.03 -4.70
N GLY A 65 9.64 -6.02 -5.46
CA GLY A 65 10.53 -5.05 -6.12
C GLY A 65 11.36 -4.21 -5.14
N ALA A 66 10.90 -4.07 -3.90
CA ALA A 66 11.65 -3.41 -2.84
C ALA A 66 12.84 -4.23 -2.29
N THR A 67 12.95 -5.53 -2.61
CA THR A 67 13.99 -6.41 -2.05
C THR A 67 15.21 -6.57 -2.97
N GLU A 68 15.03 -6.47 -4.29
CA GLU A 68 16.11 -6.67 -5.29
C GLU A 68 17.02 -5.43 -5.44
N ASP A 69 16.45 -4.21 -5.36
CA ASP A 69 17.11 -2.99 -5.87
C ASP A 69 17.68 -2.05 -4.78
N GLN A 70 17.78 -2.51 -3.53
CA GLN A 70 18.28 -1.69 -2.41
C GLN A 70 19.82 -1.70 -2.26
N ALA A 71 20.55 -2.33 -3.19
CA ALA A 71 22.01 -2.43 -3.13
C ALA A 71 22.76 -1.35 -3.93
N SER A 72 22.11 -0.56 -4.79
CA SER A 72 22.81 0.40 -5.66
C SER A 72 22.01 1.70 -5.87
N ASP A 73 22.60 2.80 -5.41
CA ASP A 73 22.46 4.19 -5.88
C ASP A 73 21.03 4.77 -6.05
N HIS A 74 20.61 5.54 -5.05
CA HIS A 74 19.34 6.27 -5.02
C HIS A 74 19.39 7.53 -5.89
N SER A 75 18.49 7.65 -6.88
CA SER A 75 17.83 8.94 -7.21
C SER A 75 16.92 8.91 -8.44
N ARG A 76 16.98 7.90 -9.31
CA ARG A 76 16.26 7.91 -10.60
C ARG A 76 15.14 6.85 -10.71
N HIS A 77 15.31 5.65 -10.14
CA HIS A 77 14.35 4.55 -10.32
C HIS A 77 13.30 4.40 -9.19
N ALA A 78 13.57 4.90 -7.98
CA ALA A 78 12.62 4.89 -6.86
C ALA A 78 11.38 5.80 -7.08
N LYS A 79 11.30 6.51 -8.20
CA LYS A 79 10.22 7.47 -8.51
C LYS A 79 9.12 6.89 -9.41
N GLN A 80 9.29 5.67 -9.94
CA GLN A 80 8.36 5.06 -10.91
C GLN A 80 7.59 3.85 -10.38
N GLN A 81 7.90 3.35 -9.20
CA GLN A 81 7.14 2.29 -8.56
C GLN A 81 6.76 2.80 -7.18
N ARG A 82 5.45 2.92 -6.92
CA ARG A 82 4.96 3.13 -5.56
C ARG A 82 5.60 2.06 -4.68
N GLY A 83 6.17 2.46 -3.55
CA GLY A 83 6.62 1.51 -2.54
C GLY A 83 5.45 0.63 -2.06
N GLU A 84 5.77 -0.38 -1.26
CA GLU A 84 4.77 -1.19 -0.55
C GLU A 84 3.62 -0.31 -0.02
N PHE A 85 2.38 -0.74 -0.27
CA PHE A 85 1.16 -0.03 0.14
C PHE A 85 0.27 -0.98 0.94
N GLU A 86 -0.57 -0.44 1.81
CA GLU A 86 -1.45 -1.23 2.66
C GLU A 86 -2.81 -1.37 1.98
N LEU A 87 -3.09 -2.58 1.48
CA LEU A 87 -4.39 -2.91 0.88
C LEU A 87 -5.39 -3.29 1.97
N GLU A 88 -6.31 -2.40 2.27
CA GLU A 88 -7.46 -2.67 3.13
C GLU A 88 -8.64 -3.11 2.27
N VAL A 89 -9.22 -4.27 2.57
CA VAL A 89 -10.36 -4.82 1.82
C VAL A 89 -11.56 -4.85 2.73
N THR A 90 -12.61 -4.13 2.36
CA THR A 90 -13.85 -4.07 3.15
C THR A 90 -15.07 -4.40 2.30
N THR A 91 -15.91 -5.28 2.84
CA THR A 91 -17.25 -5.58 2.29
C THR A 91 -18.32 -4.67 2.85
N SER A 92 -18.01 -3.99 3.96
CA SER A 92 -18.93 -3.06 4.61
C SER A 92 -19.09 -1.79 3.78
N PRO A 93 -20.22 -1.07 3.92
CA PRO A 93 -20.36 0.26 3.35
C PRO A 93 -19.39 1.26 3.99
N PRO A 94 -18.93 2.28 3.23
CA PRO A 94 -18.10 3.34 3.79
C PRO A 94 -18.84 4.09 4.91
N THR A 95 -18.11 4.71 5.82
CA THR A 95 -18.74 5.66 6.75
C THR A 95 -19.17 6.92 6.01
N LEU A 96 -20.06 7.70 6.64
CA LEU A 96 -20.59 8.93 6.07
C LEU A 96 -19.49 9.96 5.77
N ASP A 97 -18.46 10.01 6.62
CA ASP A 97 -17.29 10.87 6.44
C ASP A 97 -16.33 10.33 5.37
N GLN A 98 -16.14 9.01 5.29
CA GLN A 98 -15.40 8.40 4.18
C GLN A 98 -16.07 8.70 2.85
N LEU A 99 -17.41 8.61 2.77
CA LEU A 99 -18.16 8.91 1.55
C LEU A 99 -17.97 10.37 1.13
N ARG A 100 -17.97 11.33 2.06
CA ARG A 100 -17.68 12.75 1.76
C ARG A 100 -16.31 12.91 1.12
N SER A 101 -15.28 12.34 1.73
CA SER A 101 -13.92 12.40 1.21
C SER A 101 -13.82 11.74 -0.18
N ILE A 102 -14.50 10.62 -0.41
CA ILE A 102 -14.53 9.94 -1.71
C ILE A 102 -15.22 10.80 -2.77
N LEU A 103 -16.36 11.43 -2.42
CA LEU A 103 -17.06 12.38 -3.29
C LEU A 103 -16.13 13.55 -3.67
N ASP A 104 -15.38 14.08 -2.72
CA ASP A 104 -14.40 15.14 -2.97
C ASP A 104 -13.26 14.67 -3.89
N TYR A 105 -12.85 13.40 -3.79
CA TYR A 105 -11.80 12.84 -4.64
C TYR A 105 -12.25 12.61 -6.09
N VAL A 106 -13.51 12.28 -6.33
CA VAL A 106 -14.01 12.06 -7.70
C VAL A 106 -14.59 13.31 -8.37
N SER A 107 -14.94 14.34 -7.59
CA SER A 107 -15.65 15.51 -8.09
C SER A 107 -14.78 16.35 -9.03
N PRO A 108 -15.31 16.79 -10.20
CA PRO A 108 -14.59 17.64 -11.18
C PRO A 108 -14.11 18.97 -10.60
N THR A 109 -14.87 19.48 -9.63
CA THR A 109 -14.76 20.83 -9.08
C THR A 109 -13.71 20.94 -7.98
N SER A 110 -13.32 19.82 -7.36
CA SER A 110 -12.33 19.79 -6.29
C SER A 110 -10.94 19.64 -6.89
N GLY A 111 -10.38 20.77 -7.34
CA GLY A 111 -9.00 20.92 -7.84
C GLY A 111 -7.91 20.66 -6.80
N VAL A 112 -8.01 19.58 -6.02
CA VAL A 112 -7.01 19.14 -5.02
C VAL A 112 -5.98 18.19 -5.64
N GLY A 113 -6.20 17.70 -6.86
CA GLY A 113 -5.23 16.91 -7.62
C GLY A 113 -4.80 17.65 -8.90
N GLY A 114 -3.51 17.88 -9.05
CA GLY A 114 -2.91 18.60 -10.18
C GLY A 114 -3.34 18.08 -11.55
N GLN A 115 -3.24 18.99 -12.51
CA GLN A 115 -3.53 18.83 -13.95
C GLN A 115 -2.88 17.53 -14.49
N GLY A 116 -3.70 16.51 -14.74
CA GLY A 116 -3.23 15.24 -15.29
C GLY A 116 -4.33 14.18 -15.27
N GLU A 117 -5.12 14.12 -16.35
CA GLU A 117 -5.89 12.96 -16.79
C GLU A 117 -6.65 12.19 -15.69
N LYS A 118 -7.24 12.89 -14.71
CA LYS A 118 -8.03 12.25 -13.63
C LYS A 118 -9.40 11.91 -14.19
N MET A 119 -9.73 10.62 -14.29
CA MET A 119 -11.11 10.19 -14.58
C MET A 119 -12.03 10.85 -13.55
N THR A 120 -12.98 11.63 -14.07
CA THR A 120 -13.88 12.41 -13.23
C THR A 120 -15.19 11.66 -13.16
N TYR A 121 -15.52 11.12 -11.99
CA TYR A 121 -16.76 10.36 -11.80
C TYR A 121 -17.87 11.28 -11.32
N GLY A 122 -19.07 11.05 -11.83
CA GLY A 122 -20.24 11.77 -11.35
C GLY A 122 -20.61 11.34 -9.93
N VAL A 123 -21.20 12.23 -9.14
CA VAL A 123 -21.78 11.86 -7.83
C VAL A 123 -22.82 10.73 -7.99
N ALA A 124 -23.58 10.75 -9.08
CA ALA A 124 -24.53 9.71 -9.45
C ALA A 124 -23.89 8.33 -9.73
N GLU A 125 -22.61 8.33 -10.08
CA GLU A 125 -21.83 7.14 -10.43
C GLU A 125 -21.31 6.44 -9.17
N LEU A 126 -20.99 7.21 -8.13
CA LEU A 126 -20.71 6.69 -6.79
C LEU A 126 -21.96 6.29 -6.02
N VAL A 127 -23.01 7.11 -6.06
CA VAL A 127 -24.28 6.85 -5.36
C VAL A 127 -25.42 6.93 -6.35
N LYS A 128 -26.05 5.78 -6.59
CA LYS A 128 -27.11 5.64 -7.60
C LYS A 128 -28.25 6.62 -7.35
N GLY A 129 -28.50 7.46 -8.35
CA GLY A 129 -29.60 8.43 -8.35
C GLY A 129 -29.37 9.64 -7.44
N ALA A 130 -28.14 9.88 -6.97
CA ALA A 130 -27.77 11.12 -6.34
C ALA A 130 -27.50 12.20 -7.39
N ARG A 131 -27.92 13.44 -7.10
CA ARG A 131 -27.63 14.60 -7.96
C ARG A 131 -26.39 15.36 -7.50
N ASP A 132 -26.24 15.48 -6.18
CA ASP A 132 -25.21 16.28 -5.53
C ASP A 132 -24.64 15.54 -4.32
N ALA A 133 -23.52 16.02 -3.77
CA ALA A 133 -22.87 15.39 -2.62
C ALA A 133 -23.82 15.28 -1.40
N GLU A 134 -24.62 16.30 -1.11
CA GLU A 134 -25.61 16.26 -0.02
C GLU A 134 -26.69 15.20 -0.25
N ASP A 135 -27.19 15.10 -1.48
CA ASP A 135 -28.20 14.10 -1.86
C ASP A 135 -27.62 12.68 -1.83
N ALA A 136 -26.35 12.51 -2.22
CA ALA A 136 -25.63 11.25 -2.10
C ALA A 136 -25.53 10.78 -0.64
N LEU A 137 -25.16 11.68 0.29
CA LEU A 137 -25.07 11.37 1.71
C LEU A 137 -26.43 10.97 2.30
N LYS A 138 -27.50 11.67 1.90
CA LYS A 138 -28.86 11.37 2.33
C LYS A 138 -29.31 10.00 1.81
N LYS A 139 -29.15 9.74 0.51
CA LYS A 139 -29.49 8.46 -0.13
C LYS A 139 -28.67 7.29 0.37
N PHE A 140 -27.41 7.54 0.71
CA PHE A 140 -26.54 6.54 1.30
C PHE A 140 -26.98 6.17 2.72
N LYS A 141 -27.34 7.17 3.54
CA LYS A 141 -27.89 6.95 4.88
C LYS A 141 -29.22 6.19 4.84
N GLU A 142 -30.06 6.48 3.85
CA GLU A 142 -31.33 5.78 3.62
C GLU A 142 -31.10 4.34 3.13
N ASN A 143 -30.19 4.14 2.18
CA ASN A 143 -29.85 2.83 1.65
C ASN A 143 -28.37 2.75 1.22
N ASN A 144 -27.58 2.02 2.00
CA ASN A 144 -26.15 1.79 1.77
C ASN A 144 -25.89 1.00 0.47
N GLU A 145 -26.88 0.25 -0.03
CA GLU A 145 -26.79 -0.48 -1.31
C GLU A 145 -26.80 0.44 -2.53
N ASN A 146 -27.15 1.73 -2.37
CA ASN A 146 -27.06 2.72 -3.43
C ASN A 146 -25.60 3.05 -3.78
N PHE A 147 -24.64 2.72 -2.90
CA PHE A 147 -23.23 2.90 -3.16
C PHE A 147 -22.74 1.89 -4.22
N THR A 148 -22.19 2.42 -5.30
CA THR A 148 -21.60 1.61 -6.37
C THR A 148 -20.38 0.88 -5.84
N ARG A 149 -20.26 -0.40 -6.18
CA ARG A 149 -19.10 -1.25 -5.85
C ARG A 149 -18.67 -2.00 -7.11
N PRO A 150 -17.38 -2.29 -7.30
CA PRO A 150 -16.26 -1.94 -6.42
C PRO A 150 -15.87 -0.46 -6.47
N VAL A 151 -15.32 0.08 -5.38
CA VAL A 151 -14.68 1.40 -5.34
C VAL A 151 -13.34 1.27 -4.65
N THR A 152 -12.27 1.69 -5.33
CA THR A 152 -10.93 1.71 -4.76
C THR A 152 -10.58 3.14 -4.38
N VAL A 153 -10.12 3.37 -3.15
CA VAL A 153 -9.84 4.69 -2.61
C VAL A 153 -8.41 4.72 -2.10
N ASP A 154 -7.65 5.67 -2.62
CA ASP A 154 -6.30 6.02 -2.17
C ASP A 154 -6.38 7.30 -1.33
N TRP A 155 -6.32 7.12 -0.02
CA TRP A 155 -6.40 8.22 0.95
C TRP A 155 -5.16 9.10 0.93
N THR A 156 -4.02 8.58 0.47
CA THR A 156 -2.76 9.33 0.46
C THR A 156 -2.71 10.28 -0.72
N ASN A 157 -3.12 9.82 -1.91
CA ASN A 157 -3.11 10.63 -3.12
C ASN A 157 -4.44 11.36 -3.38
N GLY A 158 -5.46 11.17 -2.55
CA GLY A 158 -6.79 11.76 -2.74
C GLY A 158 -7.42 11.33 -4.08
N ARG A 159 -7.29 10.05 -4.41
CA ARG A 159 -7.83 9.46 -5.64
C ARG A 159 -8.83 8.37 -5.29
N ALA A 160 -9.93 8.32 -6.02
CA ALA A 160 -10.89 7.24 -5.96
C ALA A 160 -11.22 6.78 -7.37
N VAL A 161 -11.29 5.47 -7.56
CA VAL A 161 -11.62 4.80 -8.82
C VAL A 161 -12.88 4.00 -8.61
N VAL A 162 -13.91 4.31 -9.39
CA VAL A 162 -15.19 3.61 -9.36
C VAL A 162 -15.17 2.48 -10.39
N GLY A 163 -15.61 1.29 -10.02
CA GLY A 163 -15.67 0.12 -10.90
C GLY A 163 -14.35 -0.65 -11.04
N ASP A 164 -14.26 -1.47 -12.08
CA ASP A 164 -13.14 -2.35 -12.42
C ASP A 164 -12.26 -1.80 -13.54
N HIS A 165 -12.04 -0.48 -13.56
CA HIS A 165 -11.13 0.17 -14.51
C HIS A 165 -9.68 -0.22 -14.22
N GLU A 166 -9.27 -1.40 -14.70
CA GLU A 166 -7.96 -2.02 -14.40
C GLU A 166 -6.80 -1.08 -14.69
N SER A 167 -6.83 -0.37 -15.82
CA SER A 167 -5.80 0.60 -16.20
C SER A 167 -5.65 1.72 -15.18
N GLU A 168 -6.76 2.26 -14.67
CA GLU A 168 -6.75 3.36 -13.68
C GLU A 168 -6.30 2.86 -12.31
N ILE A 169 -6.76 1.67 -11.91
CA ILE A 169 -6.31 1.01 -10.67
C ILE A 169 -4.81 0.75 -10.73
N LEU A 170 -4.30 0.22 -11.84
CA LEU A 170 -2.87 -0.01 -12.05
C LEU A 170 -2.07 1.28 -12.07
N ARG A 171 -2.56 2.35 -12.72
CA ARG A 171 -1.93 3.67 -12.71
C ARG A 171 -1.84 4.24 -11.29
N MET A 172 -2.90 4.11 -10.50
CA MET A 172 -2.95 4.55 -9.10
C MET A 172 -2.00 3.74 -8.20
N VAL A 173 -1.98 2.42 -8.36
CA VAL A 173 -1.17 1.54 -7.53
C VAL A 173 0.31 1.63 -7.91
N ARG A 174 0.63 1.74 -9.19
CA ARG A 174 2.03 1.82 -9.67
C ARG A 174 2.57 3.25 -9.74
N GLN A 175 1.74 4.26 -9.51
CA GLN A 175 2.07 5.69 -9.72
C GLN A 175 2.74 5.93 -11.08
N LEU A 176 2.27 5.23 -12.12
CA LEU A 176 2.84 5.39 -13.46
C LEU A 176 2.55 6.82 -13.95
N PRO A 177 3.56 7.61 -14.35
CA PRO A 177 3.31 8.89 -14.97
C PRO A 177 2.51 8.69 -16.26
N ALA A 178 1.53 9.58 -16.51
CA ALA A 178 0.84 9.64 -17.79
C ALA A 178 1.89 9.93 -18.88
N ASN A 179 1.90 9.14 -19.94
CA ASN A 179 2.78 9.32 -21.10
C ASN A 179 2.04 10.07 -22.21
#